data_AF-K9TRS4-F1
#
_entry.id   AF-K9TRS4-F1
#
_cell.length_a   1.000
_cell.length_b   1.000
_cell.length_c   1.000
_cell.angle_alpha   90.00
_cell.angle_beta   90.00
_cell.angle_gamma   90.00
#
_symmetry.space_group_name_H-M   'P 1'
#
loop_
_entity.id
_entity.type
_entity.pdbx_description
1 polymer ?
#
loop_
_entity_poly.entity_id
_entity_poly.type
_entity_poly.pdbx_seq_one_letter_code
_entity_poly.pdbx_strand_id
1 'polypeptide(L)'
;MTLLVSQQSISTQPAAQNKAALGRVFQALNPDSCPTTYNFHLHTVCSDGKLRPEEVMEQAISIGLKGLAITDHQSVRGYYAAQRWLDEWWINHSDLYQSDKTVAELPQAPQLWTGVEINAGLLDAEVHILGYAFNPEHPRMQPYLQSQVVTGPDYQASEVIHAIQAAGGLAVLAHPARYAKRSPADLIPEAASLGIDGIETYYAYKNPNPWKPSPKQTAKVYELGATYGLLNTCGTDTHGSNMLLRL
;
A
#
# COMPACT_ATOMS: atom_id res chain seq x y z
N MET A 1 -50.01 3.35 -0.35
CA MET A 1 -48.90 2.44 0.03
C MET A 1 -47.79 2.68 -0.98
N THR A 2 -46.94 3.68 -0.71
CA THR A 2 -45.95 4.18 -1.66
C THR A 2 -44.58 3.74 -1.16
N LEU A 3 -43.95 2.80 -1.87
CA LEU A 3 -42.61 2.32 -1.56
C LEU A 3 -41.60 3.43 -1.85
N LEU A 4 -40.97 3.94 -0.80
CA LEU A 4 -39.76 4.76 -0.89
C LEU A 4 -38.61 3.84 -1.30
N VAL A 5 -38.19 3.94 -2.57
CA VAL A 5 -36.91 3.39 -3.01
C VAL A 5 -35.83 4.33 -2.49
N SER A 6 -35.02 3.86 -1.53
CA SER A 6 -33.86 4.60 -1.04
C SER A 6 -32.86 4.78 -2.17
N GLN A 7 -32.62 6.03 -2.59
CA GLN A 7 -31.51 6.35 -3.47
C GLN A 7 -30.21 6.11 -2.70
N GLN A 8 -29.49 5.02 -3.01
CA GLN A 8 -28.11 4.88 -2.60
C GLN A 8 -27.29 5.92 -3.38
N SER A 9 -26.67 6.86 -2.67
CA SER A 9 -25.74 7.82 -3.23
C SER A 9 -24.56 7.06 -3.87
N ILE A 10 -24.41 7.16 -5.19
CA ILE A 10 -23.24 6.64 -5.90
C ILE A 10 -22.03 7.43 -5.39
N SER A 11 -21.07 6.74 -4.75
CA SER A 11 -19.81 7.36 -4.34
C SER A 11 -19.07 7.85 -5.57
N THR A 12 -18.75 9.15 -5.61
CA THR A 12 -17.96 9.80 -6.68
C THR A 12 -16.45 9.62 -6.49
N GLN A 13 -16.02 8.92 -5.44
CA GLN A 13 -14.62 8.75 -5.12
C GLN A 13 -13.95 7.70 -6.04
N PRO A 14 -12.78 8.00 -6.65
CA PRO A 14 -12.07 7.03 -7.48
C PRO A 14 -11.80 5.72 -6.74
N ALA A 15 -11.85 4.59 -7.44
CA ALA A 15 -11.62 3.26 -6.85
C ALA A 15 -10.27 3.18 -6.11
N ALA A 16 -9.24 3.81 -6.67
CA ALA A 16 -7.90 3.90 -6.08
C ALA A 16 -7.85 4.64 -4.73
N GLN A 17 -8.88 5.42 -4.40
CA GLN A 17 -9.00 6.20 -3.16
C GLN A 17 -10.05 5.60 -2.21
N ASN A 18 -10.62 4.43 -2.51
CA ASN A 18 -11.66 3.83 -1.68
C ASN A 18 -11.07 3.21 -0.40
N LYS A 19 -10.84 4.05 0.62
CA LYS A 19 -10.34 3.66 1.95
C LYS A 19 -11.16 2.55 2.59
N ALA A 20 -12.49 2.57 2.45
CA ALA A 20 -13.35 1.55 3.05
C ALA A 20 -13.16 0.16 2.40
N ALA A 21 -13.00 0.11 1.08
CA ALA A 21 -12.68 -1.13 0.38
C ALA A 21 -11.30 -1.66 0.76
N LEU A 22 -10.29 -0.79 0.78
CA LEU A 22 -8.93 -1.18 1.18
C LEU A 22 -8.88 -1.66 2.65
N GLY A 23 -9.59 -0.98 3.55
CA GLY A 23 -9.69 -1.39 4.95
C GLY A 23 -10.26 -2.81 5.13
N ARG A 24 -11.27 -3.19 4.33
CA ARG A 24 -11.78 -4.57 4.33
C ARG A 24 -10.74 -5.58 3.83
N VAL A 25 -9.93 -5.20 2.84
CA VAL A 25 -8.81 -6.05 2.39
C VAL A 25 -7.81 -6.24 3.51
N PHE A 26 -7.36 -5.15 4.17
CA PHE A 26 -6.39 -5.21 5.27
C PHE A 26 -6.89 -6.03 6.46
N GLN A 27 -8.18 -5.96 6.79
CA GLN A 27 -8.80 -6.79 7.83
C GLN A 27 -8.75 -8.30 7.51
N ALA A 28 -8.72 -8.67 6.23
CA ALA A 28 -8.71 -10.06 5.77
C ALA A 28 -7.29 -10.60 5.49
N LEU A 29 -6.25 -9.77 5.56
CA LEU A 29 -4.88 -10.20 5.26
C LEU A 29 -4.35 -11.20 6.29
N ASN A 30 -3.64 -12.20 5.77
CA ASN A 30 -2.94 -13.23 6.52
C ASN A 30 -1.52 -13.42 5.96
N PRO A 31 -0.66 -14.25 6.59
CA PRO A 31 0.72 -14.43 6.16
C PRO A 31 0.92 -14.89 4.71
N ASP A 32 -0.08 -15.54 4.10
CA ASP A 32 -0.02 -16.08 2.74
C ASP A 32 -0.62 -15.13 1.69
N SER A 33 -1.09 -13.94 2.10
CA SER A 33 -1.75 -12.99 1.20
C SER A 33 -0.77 -12.30 0.24
N CYS A 34 0.48 -12.07 0.67
CA CYS A 34 1.54 -11.55 -0.17
C CYS A 34 2.56 -12.64 -0.54
N PRO A 35 3.25 -12.52 -1.68
CA PRO A 35 3.09 -11.47 -2.69
C PRO A 35 2.14 -11.87 -3.84
N THR A 36 1.47 -13.03 -3.76
CA THR A 36 0.77 -13.65 -4.89
C THR A 36 -0.74 -13.38 -4.95
N THR A 37 -1.35 -12.86 -3.88
CA THR A 37 -2.76 -12.40 -3.92
C THR A 37 -2.83 -10.87 -3.90
N TYR A 38 -2.01 -10.25 -3.06
CA TYR A 38 -1.84 -8.81 -2.98
C TYR A 38 -0.37 -8.43 -2.86
N ASN A 39 -0.05 -7.15 -3.09
CA ASN A 39 1.26 -6.59 -2.76
C ASN A 39 1.11 -5.08 -2.46
N PHE A 40 1.31 -4.66 -1.21
CA PHE A 40 1.12 -3.25 -0.81
C PHE A 40 2.42 -2.52 -0.48
N HIS A 41 3.57 -3.08 -0.84
CA HIS A 41 4.86 -2.43 -0.64
C HIS A 41 5.82 -2.87 -1.75
N LEU A 42 6.06 -1.97 -2.71
CA LEU A 42 7.01 -2.17 -3.80
C LEU A 42 7.41 -0.84 -4.43
N HIS A 43 8.59 -0.83 -5.04
CA HIS A 43 9.20 0.36 -5.62
C HIS A 43 9.40 0.21 -7.12
N THR A 44 9.33 1.34 -7.81
CA THR A 44 9.55 1.44 -9.26
C THR A 44 10.75 2.34 -9.55
N VAL A 45 11.09 2.46 -10.84
CA VAL A 45 12.07 3.46 -11.32
C VAL A 45 11.66 4.92 -11.04
N CYS A 46 10.46 5.16 -10.52
CA CYS A 46 10.03 6.50 -10.09
C CYS A 46 10.55 6.88 -8.68
N SER A 47 11.26 5.98 -8.01
CA SER A 47 12.09 6.23 -6.84
C SER A 47 13.44 5.51 -6.98
N ASP A 48 13.62 4.37 -6.32
CA ASP A 48 14.87 3.58 -6.27
C ASP A 48 14.68 2.10 -6.62
N GLY A 49 13.49 1.72 -7.12
CA GLY A 49 13.24 0.41 -7.70
C GLY A 49 13.75 0.24 -9.13
N LYS A 50 13.70 -0.99 -9.64
CA LYS A 50 14.14 -1.35 -11.01
C LYS A 50 13.00 -1.64 -11.97
N LEU A 51 11.80 -1.94 -11.48
CA LEU A 51 10.64 -2.16 -12.33
C LEU A 51 10.10 -0.84 -12.86
N ARG A 52 9.81 -0.78 -14.16
CA ARG A 52 8.97 0.28 -14.71
C ARG A 52 7.53 0.06 -14.26
N PRO A 53 6.71 1.11 -14.08
CA PRO A 53 5.32 0.99 -13.65
C PRO A 53 4.49 0.04 -14.53
N GLU A 54 4.71 0.00 -15.84
CA GLU A 54 4.08 -0.96 -16.74
C GLU A 54 4.52 -2.40 -16.48
N GLU A 55 5.80 -2.65 -16.16
CA GLU A 55 6.29 -3.99 -15.84
C GLU A 55 5.70 -4.51 -14.52
N VAL A 56 5.45 -3.61 -13.56
CA VAL A 56 4.70 -3.96 -12.34
C VAL A 56 3.31 -4.47 -12.71
N MET A 57 2.60 -3.77 -13.59
CA MET A 57 1.24 -4.14 -13.96
C MET A 57 1.19 -5.43 -14.77
N GLU A 58 2.13 -5.63 -15.70
CA GLU A 58 2.28 -6.87 -16.46
C GLU A 58 2.53 -8.07 -15.54
N GLN A 59 3.46 -7.95 -14.58
CA GLN A 59 3.73 -9.01 -13.61
C GLN A 59 2.50 -9.25 -12.72
N ALA A 60 1.83 -8.20 -12.26
CA ALA A 60 0.66 -8.32 -11.40
C ALA A 60 -0.49 -9.08 -12.08
N ILE A 61 -0.75 -8.79 -13.36
CA ILE A 61 -1.76 -9.51 -14.17
C ILE A 61 -1.33 -10.96 -14.40
N SER A 62 -0.06 -11.20 -14.74
CA SER A 62 0.49 -12.55 -14.96
C SER A 62 0.40 -13.44 -13.72
N ILE A 63 0.65 -12.87 -12.54
CA ILE A 63 0.53 -13.57 -11.25
C ILE A 63 -0.94 -13.79 -10.86
N GLY A 64 -1.85 -12.94 -11.36
CA GLY A 64 -3.26 -12.94 -10.98
C GLY A 64 -3.52 -12.21 -9.65
N LEU A 65 -2.79 -11.13 -9.38
CA LEU A 65 -3.02 -10.31 -8.19
C LEU A 65 -4.45 -9.77 -8.18
N LYS A 66 -5.08 -9.81 -7.01
CA LYS A 66 -6.38 -9.16 -6.78
C LYS A 66 -6.22 -7.65 -6.58
N GLY A 67 -5.07 -7.21 -6.08
CA GLY A 67 -4.80 -5.79 -5.90
C GLY A 67 -3.40 -5.46 -5.39
N LEU A 68 -2.98 -4.23 -5.58
CA LEU A 68 -1.66 -3.74 -5.20
C LEU A 68 -1.63 -2.23 -4.96
N ALA A 69 -0.53 -1.76 -4.37
CA ALA A 69 -0.16 -0.35 -4.33
C ALA A 69 1.33 -0.21 -4.68
N ILE A 70 1.66 0.75 -5.55
CA ILE A 70 3.04 1.21 -5.76
C ILE A 70 3.34 2.23 -4.67
N THR A 71 4.45 2.05 -3.95
CA THR A 71 4.78 2.87 -2.76
C THR A 71 6.16 3.49 -2.89
N ASP A 72 6.44 4.09 -4.05
CA ASP A 72 7.69 4.82 -4.30
C ASP A 72 8.01 5.83 -3.19
N HIS A 73 9.30 6.01 -2.89
CA HIS A 73 9.75 7.01 -1.92
C HIS A 73 9.36 8.44 -2.34
N GLN A 74 8.56 9.09 -1.49
CA GLN A 74 8.11 10.49 -1.61
C GLN A 74 7.53 10.84 -3.00
N SER A 75 6.88 9.89 -3.66
CA SER A 75 6.44 10.04 -5.04
C SER A 75 5.22 9.17 -5.33
N VAL A 76 4.29 9.72 -6.13
CA VAL A 76 3.16 8.96 -6.71
C VAL A 76 3.30 8.83 -8.24
N ARG A 77 4.48 9.16 -8.78
CA ARG A 77 4.72 9.11 -10.24
C ARG A 77 4.56 7.70 -10.80
N GLY A 78 5.01 6.68 -10.06
CA GLY A 78 4.83 5.28 -10.44
C GLY A 78 3.36 4.87 -10.48
N TYR A 79 2.58 5.26 -9.45
CA TYR A 79 1.13 5.08 -9.45
C TYR A 79 0.46 5.70 -10.69
N TYR A 80 0.76 6.96 -11.03
CA TYR A 80 0.14 7.61 -12.18
C TYR A 80 0.49 6.95 -13.51
N ALA A 81 1.73 6.51 -13.69
CA ALA A 81 2.15 5.79 -14.88
C ALA A 81 1.46 4.43 -15.00
N ALA A 82 1.39 3.67 -13.89
CA ALA A 82 0.69 2.39 -13.84
C ALA A 82 -0.83 2.52 -14.08
N GLN A 83 -1.46 3.55 -13.51
CA GLN A 83 -2.89 3.79 -13.72
C GLN A 83 -3.20 4.11 -15.18
N ARG A 84 -2.40 4.99 -15.83
CA ARG A 84 -2.56 5.26 -17.27
C ARG A 84 -2.41 4.01 -18.12
N TRP A 85 -1.40 3.18 -17.81
CA TRP A 85 -1.20 1.92 -18.51
C TRP A 85 -2.39 0.97 -18.33
N LEU A 86 -2.96 0.89 -17.12
CA LEU A 86 -4.17 0.10 -16.85
C LEU A 86 -5.38 0.60 -17.62
N ASP A 87 -5.57 1.91 -17.70
CA ASP A 87 -6.67 2.51 -18.45
C ASP A 87 -6.58 2.14 -19.95
N GLU A 88 -5.37 2.19 -20.51
CA GLU A 88 -5.09 1.75 -21.90
C GLU A 88 -5.28 0.24 -22.08
N TRP A 89 -4.82 -0.57 -21.13
CA TRP A 89 -5.03 -2.02 -21.16
C TRP A 89 -6.53 -2.33 -21.19
N TRP A 90 -7.34 -1.66 -20.37
CA TRP A 90 -8.78 -1.86 -20.27
C TRP A 90 -9.47 -1.61 -21.61
N ILE A 91 -9.10 -0.54 -22.30
CA ILE A 91 -9.60 -0.22 -23.65
C ILE A 91 -9.26 -1.35 -24.63
N ASN A 92 -8.00 -1.81 -24.63
CA ASN A 92 -7.50 -2.81 -25.58
C ASN A 92 -8.02 -4.25 -25.33
N HIS A 93 -8.58 -4.53 -24.15
CA HIS A 93 -9.09 -5.85 -23.77
C HIS A 93 -10.61 -5.87 -23.61
N SER A 94 -11.29 -4.74 -23.83
CA SER A 94 -12.75 -4.60 -23.63
C SER A 94 -13.59 -5.58 -24.46
N ASP A 95 -13.12 -5.99 -25.64
CA ASP A 95 -13.79 -6.98 -26.49
C ASP A 95 -13.70 -8.41 -25.93
N LEU A 96 -12.66 -8.74 -25.16
CA LEU A 96 -12.51 -10.06 -24.54
C LEU A 96 -13.61 -10.30 -23.49
N TYR A 97 -14.03 -9.23 -22.81
CA TYR A 97 -15.11 -9.25 -21.82
C TYR A 97 -16.52 -9.25 -22.44
N GLN A 98 -16.62 -9.18 -23.78
CA GLN A 98 -17.86 -9.34 -24.54
C GLN A 98 -17.96 -10.71 -25.24
N SER A 99 -16.96 -11.58 -25.09
CA SER A 99 -16.93 -12.92 -25.69
C SER A 99 -17.67 -13.96 -24.85
N ASP A 100 -18.07 -15.09 -25.45
CA ASP A 100 -18.71 -16.25 -24.78
C ASP A 100 -17.81 -16.97 -23.75
N LYS A 101 -16.60 -16.46 -23.49
CA LYS A 101 -15.71 -16.99 -22.45
C LYS A 101 -16.27 -16.70 -21.07
N THR A 102 -16.08 -17.62 -20.14
CA THR A 102 -16.48 -17.36 -18.75
C THR A 102 -15.55 -16.31 -18.14
N VAL A 103 -16.07 -15.43 -17.27
CA VAL A 103 -15.29 -14.38 -16.58
C VAL A 103 -14.06 -14.95 -15.84
N ALA A 104 -14.12 -16.22 -15.43
CA ALA A 104 -13.03 -16.93 -14.78
C ALA A 104 -11.83 -17.26 -15.70
N GLU A 105 -12.02 -17.24 -17.02
CA GLU A 105 -10.98 -17.57 -18.01
C GLU A 105 -10.27 -16.33 -18.58
N LEU A 106 -10.71 -15.12 -18.18
CA LEU A 106 -10.13 -13.86 -18.64
C LEU A 106 -9.08 -13.34 -17.66
N PRO A 107 -7.96 -12.75 -18.15
CA PRO A 107 -7.00 -12.09 -17.29
C PRO A 107 -7.69 -10.92 -16.57
N GLN A 108 -7.68 -10.96 -15.24
CA GLN A 108 -8.27 -9.90 -14.41
C GLN A 108 -7.16 -8.91 -14.05
N ALA A 109 -7.39 -7.60 -14.17
CA ALA A 109 -6.43 -6.67 -13.57
C ALA A 109 -6.60 -6.64 -12.07
N PRO A 110 -5.49 -6.44 -11.37
CA PRO A 110 -5.55 -6.07 -9.98
C PRO A 110 -6.23 -4.70 -9.81
N GLN A 111 -6.91 -4.52 -8.68
CA GLN A 111 -7.21 -3.18 -8.19
C GLN A 111 -5.90 -2.46 -7.83
N LEU A 112 -5.64 -1.32 -8.45
CA LEU A 112 -4.54 -0.42 -8.06
C LEU A 112 -5.07 0.65 -7.09
N TRP A 113 -4.44 0.79 -5.93
CA TRP A 113 -4.67 1.90 -5.00
C TRP A 113 -3.55 2.93 -5.07
N THR A 114 -3.86 4.19 -4.72
CA THR A 114 -2.83 5.19 -4.48
C THR A 114 -1.95 4.71 -3.33
N GLY A 115 -0.63 4.87 -3.48
CA GLY A 115 0.38 4.42 -2.55
C GLY A 115 1.59 5.36 -2.54
N VAL A 116 2.27 5.46 -1.40
CA VAL A 116 3.54 6.18 -1.25
C VAL A 116 4.27 5.66 -0.01
N GLU A 117 5.60 5.70 0.00
CA GLU A 117 6.42 5.53 1.21
C GLU A 117 7.09 6.88 1.59
N ILE A 118 6.88 7.33 2.83
CA ILE A 118 7.36 8.64 3.31
C ILE A 118 8.33 8.43 4.48
N ASN A 119 9.55 8.96 4.35
CA ASN A 119 10.52 9.02 5.44
C ASN A 119 10.03 9.97 6.54
N ALA A 120 10.14 9.54 7.79
CA ALA A 120 9.68 10.30 8.94
C ALA A 120 10.52 10.03 10.20
N GLY A 121 10.59 11.01 11.09
CA GLY A 121 11.11 10.86 12.44
C GLY A 121 10.05 10.35 13.41
N LEU A 122 10.37 9.26 14.13
CA LEU A 122 9.56 8.72 15.23
C LEU A 122 10.48 8.37 16.40
N LEU A 123 10.27 9.00 17.55
CA LEU A 123 11.24 9.02 18.65
C LEU A 123 12.60 9.57 18.16
N ASP A 124 13.68 8.80 18.29
CA ASP A 124 15.03 9.09 17.77
C ASP A 124 15.39 8.25 16.54
N ALA A 125 14.42 7.54 15.97
CA ALA A 125 14.56 6.69 14.79
C ALA A 125 14.01 7.39 13.54
N GLU A 126 14.69 7.18 12.41
CA GLU A 126 14.09 7.37 11.09
C GLU A 126 13.28 6.12 10.77
N VAL A 127 12.01 6.32 10.46
CA VAL A 127 11.04 5.30 10.07
C VAL A 127 10.44 5.65 8.72
N HIS A 128 9.66 4.72 8.16
CA HIS A 128 8.89 4.96 6.96
C HIS A 128 7.40 4.76 7.28
N ILE A 129 6.59 5.70 6.79
CA ILE A 129 5.13 5.62 6.84
C ILE A 129 4.63 5.38 5.42
N LEU A 130 3.90 4.28 5.25
CA LEU A 130 3.19 3.96 4.02
C LEU A 130 1.84 4.68 4.04
N GLY A 131 1.52 5.39 2.97
CA GLY A 131 0.22 6.02 2.76
C GLY A 131 -0.57 5.29 1.68
N TYR A 132 -1.86 5.01 1.93
CA TYR A 132 -2.71 4.32 0.96
C TYR A 132 -4.07 4.98 0.77
N ALA A 133 -4.65 4.80 -0.43
CA ALA A 133 -6.02 5.19 -0.78
C ALA A 133 -6.33 6.67 -0.48
N PHE A 134 -5.31 7.53 -0.46
CA PHE A 134 -5.44 8.96 -0.28
C PHE A 134 -5.65 9.67 -1.62
N ASN A 135 -6.18 10.89 -1.58
CA ASN A 135 -6.19 11.78 -2.73
C ASN A 135 -4.79 12.42 -2.93
N PRO A 136 -4.04 12.06 -3.99
CA PRO A 136 -2.70 12.57 -4.23
C PRO A 136 -2.64 14.07 -4.52
N GLU A 137 -3.75 14.66 -4.98
CA GLU A 137 -3.86 16.10 -5.26
C GLU A 137 -4.23 16.93 -4.02
N HIS A 138 -4.43 16.27 -2.87
CA HIS A 138 -4.78 16.98 -1.65
C HIS A 138 -3.61 17.87 -1.17
N PRO A 139 -3.82 19.17 -0.85
CA PRO A 139 -2.74 20.09 -0.51
C PRO A 139 -1.83 19.62 0.64
N ARG A 140 -2.37 18.88 1.63
CA ARG A 140 -1.57 18.32 2.73
C ARG A 140 -0.54 17.28 2.27
N MET A 141 -0.76 16.62 1.14
CA MET A 141 0.19 15.64 0.60
C MET A 141 1.31 16.28 -0.21
N GLN A 142 1.11 17.48 -0.74
CA GLN A 142 2.06 18.12 -1.66
C GLN A 142 3.51 18.15 -1.15
N PRO A 143 3.82 18.47 0.12
CA PRO A 143 5.20 18.48 0.61
C PRO A 143 5.87 17.11 0.52
N TYR A 144 5.11 16.04 0.68
CA TYR A 144 5.60 14.66 0.76
C TYR A 144 5.68 13.95 -0.59
N LEU A 145 5.22 14.58 -1.67
CA LEU A 145 5.16 14.00 -3.02
C LEU A 145 6.12 14.66 -4.02
N GLN A 146 7.23 15.22 -3.51
CA GLN A 146 8.22 15.98 -4.30
C GLN A 146 9.50 15.19 -4.63
N SER A 147 9.52 13.88 -4.39
CA SER A 147 10.73 13.04 -4.52
C SER A 147 11.90 13.50 -3.64
N GLN A 148 11.60 14.23 -2.56
CA GLN A 148 12.57 14.73 -1.59
C GLN A 148 12.04 14.50 -0.19
N VAL A 149 12.95 14.12 0.71
CA VAL A 149 12.65 14.02 2.14
C VAL A 149 12.41 15.42 2.70
N VAL A 150 11.25 15.61 3.33
CA VAL A 150 10.93 16.86 4.02
C VAL A 150 11.81 17.05 5.25
N THR A 151 11.94 18.28 5.72
CA THR A 151 12.77 18.62 6.90
C THR A 151 11.98 19.41 7.92
N GLY A 152 12.53 19.57 9.13
CA GLY A 152 11.88 20.33 10.19
C GLY A 152 10.61 19.64 10.70
N PRO A 153 9.57 20.40 11.09
CA PRO A 153 8.36 19.83 11.68
C PRO A 153 7.63 18.81 10.79
N ASP A 154 7.63 19.02 9.47
CA ASP A 154 6.97 18.12 8.51
C ASP A 154 7.63 16.73 8.46
N TYR A 155 8.88 16.60 8.89
CA TYR A 155 9.55 15.30 8.97
C TYR A 155 9.01 14.41 10.10
N GLN A 156 8.25 14.96 11.06
CA GLN A 156 7.72 14.17 12.17
C GLN A 156 6.62 13.21 11.70
N ALA A 157 6.66 11.96 12.17
CA ALA A 157 5.67 10.94 11.82
C ALA A 157 4.23 11.37 12.09
N SER A 158 3.99 12.19 13.12
CA SER A 158 2.67 12.77 13.40
C SER A 158 2.14 13.61 12.24
N GLU A 159 2.99 14.44 11.63
CA GLU A 159 2.58 15.29 10.50
C GLU A 159 2.33 14.47 9.24
N VAL A 160 3.15 13.45 8.99
CA VAL A 160 2.98 12.51 7.88
C VAL A 160 1.66 11.73 8.01
N ILE A 161 1.40 11.15 9.20
CA ILE A 161 0.15 10.43 9.50
C ILE A 161 -1.06 11.33 9.26
N HIS A 162 -1.05 12.53 9.85
CA HIS A 162 -2.15 13.48 9.70
C HIS A 162 -2.34 13.95 8.26
N ALA A 163 -1.25 14.11 7.48
CA ALA A 163 -1.35 14.50 6.07
C ALA A 163 -2.05 13.42 5.23
N ILE A 164 -1.66 12.15 5.39
CA ILE A 164 -2.28 11.00 4.71
C ILE A 164 -3.76 10.89 5.08
N GLN A 165 -4.08 10.99 6.37
CA GLN A 165 -5.45 10.88 6.86
C GLN A 165 -6.33 12.06 6.43
N ALA A 166 -5.79 13.28 6.44
CA ALA A 166 -6.48 14.48 5.92
C ALA A 166 -6.80 14.35 4.42
N ALA A 167 -5.95 13.66 3.67
CA ALA A 167 -6.18 13.31 2.27
C ALA A 167 -7.12 12.11 2.07
N GLY A 168 -7.75 11.60 3.14
CA GLY A 168 -8.72 10.51 3.11
C GLY A 168 -8.12 9.11 3.16
N GLY A 169 -6.81 8.97 3.33
CA GLY A 169 -6.09 7.71 3.27
C GLY A 169 -5.95 6.95 4.58
N LEU A 170 -5.16 5.88 4.52
CA LEU A 170 -4.68 5.07 5.64
C LEU A 170 -3.16 5.26 5.79
N ALA A 171 -2.70 5.56 7.00
CA ALA A 171 -1.28 5.62 7.34
C ALA A 171 -0.83 4.33 8.04
N VAL A 172 0.31 3.78 7.63
CA VAL A 172 0.80 2.47 8.10
C VAL A 172 2.30 2.53 8.40
N LEU A 173 2.73 1.99 9.54
CA LEU A 173 4.16 1.91 9.87
C LEU A 173 4.80 0.76 9.07
N ALA A 174 5.76 1.09 8.20
CA ALA A 174 6.46 0.11 7.39
C ALA A 174 7.43 -0.72 8.24
N HIS A 175 7.52 -2.01 7.93
CA HIS A 175 8.50 -2.96 8.44
C HIS A 175 9.10 -2.66 9.83
N PRO A 176 8.30 -2.57 10.91
CA PRO A 176 8.72 -2.01 12.20
C PRO A 176 9.87 -2.76 12.89
N ALA A 177 10.15 -4.00 12.52
CA ALA A 177 11.29 -4.76 13.05
C ALA A 177 12.61 -4.59 12.24
N ARG A 178 12.68 -3.63 11.31
CA ARG A 178 13.87 -3.33 10.51
C ARG A 178 14.79 -2.30 11.18
N TYR A 179 14.24 -1.41 12.00
CA TYR A 179 14.96 -0.25 12.51
C TYR A 179 15.96 -0.61 13.62
N ALA A 180 17.21 -0.15 13.48
CA ALA A 180 18.28 -0.50 14.42
C ALA A 180 18.21 0.23 15.76
N LYS A 181 17.67 1.47 15.76
CA LYS A 181 17.65 2.34 16.95
C LYS A 181 16.52 2.01 17.93
N ARG A 182 15.41 1.46 17.44
CA ARG A 182 14.19 1.22 18.21
C ARG A 182 13.57 -0.11 17.82
N SER A 183 13.03 -0.81 18.80
CA SER A 183 12.33 -2.07 18.58
C SER A 183 10.88 -1.82 18.13
N PRO A 184 10.20 -2.83 17.56
CA PRO A 184 8.75 -2.78 17.35
C PRO A 184 7.97 -2.45 18.62
N ALA A 185 8.47 -2.89 19.78
CA ALA A 185 7.82 -2.65 21.07
C ALA A 185 7.95 -1.19 21.54
N ASP A 186 8.85 -0.40 20.96
CA ASP A 186 8.94 1.04 21.18
C ASP A 186 8.11 1.80 20.14
N LEU A 187 8.26 1.43 18.86
CA LEU A 187 7.72 2.19 17.74
C LEU A 187 6.21 2.02 17.57
N ILE A 188 5.67 0.80 17.74
CA ILE A 188 4.25 0.53 17.51
C ILE A 188 3.37 1.26 18.54
N PRO A 189 3.66 1.21 19.86
CA PRO A 189 2.91 2.00 20.84
C PRO A 189 2.96 3.50 20.57
N GLU A 190 4.14 4.03 20.23
CA GLU A 190 4.30 5.45 19.92
C GLU A 190 3.46 5.82 18.70
N ALA A 191 3.59 5.08 17.58
CA ALA A 191 2.81 5.33 16.38
C ALA A 191 1.29 5.21 16.62
N ALA A 192 0.86 4.25 17.45
CA ALA A 192 -0.53 4.12 17.86
C ALA A 192 -1.02 5.35 18.64
N SER A 193 -0.19 5.91 19.53
CA SER A 193 -0.52 7.13 20.28
C SER A 193 -0.69 8.36 19.37
N LEU A 194 -0.02 8.35 18.21
CA LEU A 194 -0.15 9.36 17.16
C LEU A 194 -1.33 9.11 16.21
N GLY A 195 -2.11 8.04 16.42
CA GLY A 195 -3.31 7.75 15.63
C GLY A 195 -3.05 7.06 14.29
N ILE A 196 -1.94 6.34 14.13
CA ILE A 196 -1.67 5.55 12.92
C ILE A 196 -2.77 4.48 12.69
N ASP A 197 -3.12 4.19 11.42
CA ASP A 197 -4.20 3.25 11.10
C ASP A 197 -3.75 1.78 11.10
N GLY A 198 -2.47 1.49 10.83
CA GLY A 198 -1.98 0.13 10.66
C GLY A 198 -0.47 -0.06 10.75
N ILE A 199 -0.04 -1.32 10.63
CA ILE A 199 1.36 -1.73 10.64
C ILE A 199 1.62 -2.84 9.62
N GLU A 200 2.80 -2.80 8.98
CA GLU A 200 3.23 -3.85 8.07
C GLU A 200 3.66 -5.09 8.86
N THR A 201 2.74 -6.05 8.94
CA THR A 201 2.85 -7.22 9.82
C THR A 201 3.50 -8.41 9.13
N TYR A 202 3.19 -8.57 7.85
CA TYR A 202 3.66 -9.69 7.05
C TYR A 202 4.79 -9.21 6.15
N TYR A 203 6.01 -9.23 6.68
CA TYR A 203 7.23 -8.76 6.02
C TYR A 203 8.37 -9.78 6.11
N ALA A 204 9.19 -9.83 5.06
CA ALA A 204 10.23 -10.83 4.87
C ALA A 204 11.62 -10.38 5.37
N TYR A 205 11.75 -10.09 6.66
CA TYR A 205 12.98 -9.55 7.28
C TYR A 205 14.28 -10.32 6.97
N LYS A 206 14.22 -11.65 6.81
CA LYS A 206 15.38 -12.49 6.47
C LYS A 206 15.66 -12.62 4.97
N ASN A 207 14.88 -11.94 4.13
CA ASN A 207 14.91 -12.04 2.68
C ASN A 207 14.95 -13.48 2.11
N PRO A 208 14.02 -14.37 2.51
CA PRO A 208 13.91 -15.70 1.92
C PRO A 208 13.49 -15.65 0.45
N ASN A 209 13.94 -16.65 -0.32
CA ASN A 209 13.45 -16.95 -1.66
C ASN A 209 12.98 -18.43 -1.67
N PRO A 210 11.67 -18.72 -1.83
CA PRO A 210 10.57 -17.78 -2.12
C PRO A 210 10.28 -16.82 -0.96
N TRP A 211 9.71 -15.66 -1.28
CA TRP A 211 9.29 -14.67 -0.29
C TRP A 211 8.30 -15.31 0.68
N LYS A 212 8.53 -15.07 1.97
CA LYS A 212 7.60 -15.42 3.05
C LYS A 212 7.83 -14.51 4.25
N PRO A 213 6.78 -14.18 5.03
CA PRO A 213 6.95 -13.40 6.24
C PRO A 213 7.88 -14.09 7.23
N SER A 214 8.60 -13.32 8.04
CA SER A 214 9.46 -13.90 9.07
C SER A 214 8.65 -14.24 10.32
N PRO A 215 8.43 -15.54 10.66
CA PRO A 215 7.40 -15.91 11.63
C PRO A 215 7.57 -15.30 13.02
N LYS A 216 8.80 -15.18 13.50
CA LYS A 216 9.11 -14.58 14.81
C LYS A 216 8.74 -13.09 14.85
N GLN A 217 9.14 -12.34 13.83
CA GLN A 217 8.83 -10.91 13.73
C GLN A 217 7.33 -10.71 13.52
N THR A 218 6.72 -11.47 12.61
CA THR A 218 5.28 -11.41 12.35
C THR A 218 4.47 -11.65 13.62
N ALA A 219 4.76 -12.69 14.40
CA ALA A 219 4.05 -12.95 15.65
C ALA A 219 4.15 -11.75 16.62
N LYS A 220 5.34 -11.14 16.72
CA LYS A 220 5.54 -10.00 17.63
C LYS A 220 4.82 -8.73 17.16
N VAL A 221 4.92 -8.41 15.87
CA VAL A 221 4.28 -7.24 15.28
C VAL A 221 2.76 -7.39 15.33
N TYR A 222 2.23 -8.58 15.02
CA TYR A 222 0.80 -8.89 15.10
C TYR A 222 0.25 -8.73 16.53
N GLU A 223 0.91 -9.28 17.54
CA GLU A 223 0.51 -9.14 18.95
C GLU A 223 0.42 -7.67 19.39
N LEU A 224 1.44 -6.87 19.02
CA LEU A 224 1.46 -5.44 19.30
C LEU A 224 0.33 -4.72 18.55
N GLY A 225 0.17 -4.95 17.24
CA GLY A 225 -0.91 -4.35 16.45
C GLY A 225 -2.30 -4.65 17.01
N ALA A 226 -2.55 -5.91 17.38
CA ALA A 226 -3.80 -6.33 17.99
C ALA A 226 -4.09 -5.61 19.33
N THR A 227 -3.05 -5.38 20.14
CA THR A 227 -3.16 -4.65 21.41
C THR A 227 -3.67 -3.22 21.21
N TYR A 228 -3.31 -2.58 20.09
CA TYR A 228 -3.69 -1.20 19.77
C TYR A 228 -4.82 -1.09 18.73
N GLY A 229 -5.40 -2.22 18.30
CA GLY A 229 -6.49 -2.23 17.30
C GLY A 229 -6.06 -1.79 15.89
N LEU A 230 -4.79 -2.00 15.54
CA LEU A 230 -4.21 -1.57 14.26
C LEU A 230 -4.49 -2.58 13.13
N LEU A 231 -4.65 -2.07 11.90
CA LEU A 231 -4.77 -2.89 10.70
C LEU A 231 -3.44 -3.58 10.37
N ASN A 232 -3.52 -4.77 9.76
CA ASN A 232 -2.37 -5.48 9.25
C ASN A 232 -2.17 -5.18 7.76
N THR A 233 -0.93 -4.96 7.32
CA THR A 233 -0.56 -4.94 5.89
C THR A 233 0.53 -5.95 5.55
N CYS A 234 0.79 -6.11 4.26
CA CYS A 234 1.86 -6.94 3.72
C CYS A 234 2.42 -6.34 2.43
N GLY A 235 3.69 -6.61 2.15
CA GLY A 235 4.28 -6.22 0.88
C GLY A 235 5.70 -6.74 0.74
N THR A 236 6.19 -6.74 -0.50
CA THR A 236 7.51 -7.30 -0.80
C THR A 236 8.65 -6.40 -0.40
N ASP A 237 8.44 -5.09 -0.44
CA ASP A 237 9.49 -4.07 -0.38
C ASP A 237 10.60 -4.41 -1.38
N THR A 238 10.18 -4.64 -2.64
CA THR A 238 11.09 -4.96 -3.73
C THR A 238 11.62 -3.69 -4.35
N HIS A 239 12.94 -3.65 -4.55
CA HIS A 239 13.61 -2.69 -5.41
C HIS A 239 14.16 -3.36 -6.68
N GLY A 240 13.90 -4.66 -6.86
CA GLY A 240 14.41 -5.46 -7.96
C GLY A 240 13.52 -5.46 -9.19
N SER A 241 13.84 -6.37 -10.12
CA SER A 241 13.06 -6.60 -11.35
C SER A 241 12.01 -7.70 -11.21
N ASN A 242 11.79 -8.22 -10.00
CA ASN A 242 10.84 -9.30 -9.73
C ASN A 242 9.99 -8.94 -8.50
N MET A 243 8.69 -8.76 -8.73
CA MET A 243 7.74 -8.35 -7.68
C MET A 243 7.40 -9.44 -6.65
N LEU A 244 7.94 -10.64 -6.80
CA LEU A 244 7.79 -11.76 -5.87
C LEU A 244 8.95 -11.88 -4.87
N LEU A 245 9.96 -11.01 -4.96
CA LEU A 245 11.16 -11.03 -4.12
C LEU A 245 11.27 -9.76 -3.30
N ARG A 246 11.88 -9.84 -2.12
CA ARG A 246 12.35 -8.66 -1.39
C ARG A 246 13.77 -8.36 -1.84
N LEU A 247 14.08 -7.13 -2.22
CA LEU A 247 15.40 -6.73 -2.72
C LEU A 247 15.71 -5.31 -2.29
#